data_AF-A0A2E0XIR8-F1
#
_entry.id   AF-A0A2E0XIR8-F1
#
_cell.length_a   1.000
_cell.length_b   1.000
_cell.length_c   1.000
_cell.angle_alpha   90.00
_cell.angle_beta   90.00
_cell.angle_gamma   90.00
#
_symmetry.space_group_name_H-M   'P 1'
#
loop_
_entity.id
_entity.type
_entity.pdbx_description
1 polymer ?
#
loop_
_entity_poly.entity_id
_entity_poly.type
_entity_poly.pdbx_seq_one_letter_code
_entity_poly.pdbx_strand_id
1 'polypeptide(L)'
;MSDASIAAAENTTVLTGDLGYMDFPRSQIDVLIQQGEMKGETLHALTSTTTGLGWVPSDAGAPLTYIWCMSMQDEDMARLKKQRNHDAATKPPGLHICKANSPVDILRHNHAQVHQRLAFMRDDQQDPSTYGDWYLQVRNPITVAGLVQLTMGGPFFMHNDGLLMVRLRYFNLDRRRPGLSPDVAALMETVKGKRTALHLVNLHPTQEREVLLQPGAFGEHRFTRIAYQQRRQVTAEEADRGQTHGAQYRLAVQGQLGD
;
A
#
# COMPACT_ATOMS: atom_id res chain seq x y z
N MET A 1 -11.94 20.24 5.01
CA MET A 1 -11.44 19.36 6.09
C MET A 1 -9.96 19.20 5.87
N SER A 2 -9.11 19.68 6.78
CA SER A 2 -7.68 19.65 6.50
C SER A 2 -7.07 18.30 6.89
N ASP A 3 -6.30 17.76 5.95
CA ASP A 3 -5.32 16.69 6.14
C ASP A 3 -4.50 16.86 7.43
N ALA A 4 -4.28 18.10 7.86
CA ALA A 4 -3.61 18.45 9.12
C ALA A 4 -4.28 17.89 10.40
N SER A 5 -5.62 17.78 10.47
CA SER A 5 -6.26 17.21 11.67
C SER A 5 -6.05 15.71 11.78
N ILE A 6 -5.99 15.01 10.65
CA ILE A 6 -5.67 13.57 10.60
C ILE A 6 -4.19 13.37 10.90
N ALA A 7 -3.30 14.15 10.28
CA ALA A 7 -1.88 14.10 10.57
C ALA A 7 -1.59 14.35 12.07
N ALA A 8 -2.25 15.33 12.68
CA ALA A 8 -2.11 15.58 14.12
C ALA A 8 -2.57 14.37 14.95
N ALA A 9 -3.75 13.81 14.64
CA ALA A 9 -4.26 12.62 15.32
C ALA A 9 -3.33 11.42 15.17
N GLU A 10 -2.81 11.18 13.95
CA GLU A 10 -1.84 10.12 13.65
C GLU A 10 -0.58 10.24 14.50
N ASN A 11 0.02 11.43 14.53
CA ASN A 11 1.21 11.72 15.34
C ASN A 11 0.93 11.48 16.83
N THR A 12 -0.18 11.99 17.35
CA THR A 12 -0.51 11.82 18.76
C THR A 12 -0.79 10.36 19.12
N THR A 13 -1.50 9.61 18.27
CA THR A 13 -1.73 8.18 18.48
C THR A 13 -0.42 7.40 18.48
N VAL A 14 0.54 7.68 17.59
CA VAL A 14 1.85 6.99 17.61
C VAL A 14 2.62 7.31 18.91
N LEU A 15 2.55 8.56 19.39
CA LEU A 15 3.25 8.98 20.60
C LEU A 15 2.63 8.43 21.90
N THR A 16 1.30 8.29 21.93
CA THR A 16 0.56 7.97 23.17
C THR A 16 -0.01 6.55 23.20
N GLY A 17 -0.17 5.91 22.03
CA GLY A 17 -0.91 4.67 21.85
C GLY A 17 -2.43 4.82 21.90
N ASP A 18 -2.96 6.04 22.04
CA ASP A 18 -4.39 6.28 22.19
C ASP A 18 -5.07 6.53 20.83
N LEU A 19 -5.98 5.63 20.46
CA LEU A 19 -6.78 5.74 19.24
C LEU A 19 -7.94 6.75 19.36
N GLY A 20 -8.25 7.24 20.56
CA GLY A 20 -9.30 8.23 20.80
C GLY A 20 -9.03 9.57 20.12
N TYR A 21 -7.77 9.89 19.82
CA TYR A 21 -7.42 11.08 19.03
C TYR A 21 -7.98 11.05 17.60
N MET A 22 -8.34 9.87 17.08
CA MET A 22 -9.03 9.74 15.79
C MET A 22 -10.51 10.17 15.86
N ASP A 23 -11.09 10.34 17.04
CA ASP A 23 -12.50 10.72 17.17
C ASP A 23 -12.75 12.15 16.72
N PHE A 24 -11.77 13.05 16.89
CA PHE A 24 -11.88 14.41 16.38
C PHE A 24 -12.03 14.44 14.85
N PRO A 25 -11.07 13.93 14.03
CA PRO A 25 -11.25 13.93 12.58
C PRO A 25 -12.48 13.12 12.13
N ARG A 26 -12.83 12.02 12.81
CA ARG A 26 -14.09 11.29 12.55
C ARG A 26 -15.32 12.18 12.72
N SER A 27 -15.42 12.92 13.82
CA SER A 27 -16.57 13.79 14.10
C SER A 27 -16.78 14.84 12.99
N GLN A 28 -15.68 15.37 12.46
CA GLN A 28 -15.74 16.34 11.36
C GLN A 28 -16.24 15.68 10.07
N ILE A 29 -15.85 14.43 9.81
CA ILE A 29 -16.33 13.64 8.67
C ILE A 29 -17.81 13.30 8.84
N ASP A 30 -18.22 12.93 10.04
CA ASP A 30 -19.61 12.62 10.33
C ASP A 30 -20.52 13.83 10.09
N VAL A 31 -20.07 15.06 10.42
CA VAL A 31 -20.80 16.30 10.07
C VAL A 31 -20.92 16.48 8.55
N LEU A 32 -19.84 16.28 7.79
CA LEU A 32 -19.89 16.38 6.32
C LEU A 32 -20.80 15.31 5.70
N ILE A 33 -20.76 14.10 6.24
CA ILE A 33 -21.63 12.98 5.84
C ILE A 33 -23.10 13.33 6.08
N GLN A 34 -23.43 13.92 7.24
CA GLN A 34 -24.79 14.33 7.58
C GLN A 34 -25.34 15.42 6.65
N GLN A 35 -24.48 16.30 6.15
CA GLN A 35 -24.84 17.34 5.17
C GLN A 35 -24.79 16.82 3.71
N GLY A 36 -24.34 15.58 3.51
CA GLY A 36 -24.22 14.97 2.19
C GLY A 36 -25.57 14.54 1.61
N GLU A 37 -25.64 14.50 0.29
CA GLU A 37 -26.83 14.06 -0.43
C GLU A 37 -26.64 12.62 -0.93
N MET A 38 -27.61 11.73 -0.71
CA MET A 38 -27.58 10.39 -1.30
C MET A 38 -28.09 10.45 -2.74
N LYS A 39 -27.28 9.94 -3.69
CA LYS A 39 -27.70 9.72 -5.09
C LYS A 39 -27.53 8.25 -5.42
N GLY A 40 -28.64 7.51 -5.46
CA GLY A 40 -28.62 6.05 -5.50
C GLY A 40 -27.99 5.47 -4.22
N GLU A 41 -27.04 4.54 -4.37
CA GLU A 41 -26.29 3.94 -3.24
C GLU A 41 -25.06 4.76 -2.81
N THR A 42 -24.81 5.90 -3.46
CA THR A 42 -23.60 6.70 -3.26
C THR A 42 -23.88 7.98 -2.47
N LEU A 43 -23.10 8.21 -1.41
CA LEU A 43 -23.13 9.48 -0.67
C LEU A 43 -22.27 10.54 -1.35
N HIS A 44 -22.89 11.68 -1.65
CA HIS A 44 -22.24 12.90 -2.10
C HIS A 44 -22.02 13.84 -0.91
N ALA A 45 -21.09 13.49 -0.03
CA ALA A 45 -20.57 14.39 0.99
C ALA A 45 -19.43 15.22 0.36
N LEU A 46 -19.71 16.48 0.03
CA LEU A 46 -18.71 17.38 -0.56
C LEU A 46 -17.69 17.79 0.51
N THR A 47 -16.42 17.39 0.34
CA THR A 47 -15.34 18.20 0.89
C THR A 47 -15.10 19.34 -0.10
N SER A 48 -14.87 20.55 0.39
CA SER A 48 -14.51 21.68 -0.46
C SER A 48 -13.08 22.07 -0.16
N THR A 49 -12.26 22.16 -1.22
CA THR A 49 -10.94 22.77 -1.16
C THR A 49 -11.03 24.12 -1.85
N THR A 50 -10.62 25.16 -1.15
CA THR A 50 -10.44 26.50 -1.73
C THR A 50 -9.18 26.48 -2.57
N THR A 51 -9.33 26.69 -3.86
CA THR A 51 -8.22 27.07 -4.74
C THR A 51 -8.23 28.59 -4.89
N GLY A 52 -7.14 29.17 -5.41
CA GLY A 52 -7.12 30.60 -5.80
C GLY A 52 -8.20 31.00 -6.81
N LEU A 53 -8.96 30.02 -7.35
CA LEU A 53 -10.06 30.17 -8.30
C LEU A 53 -11.44 29.85 -7.67
N GLY A 54 -11.52 29.67 -6.35
CA GLY A 54 -12.77 29.41 -5.62
C GLY A 54 -12.91 27.99 -5.08
N TRP A 55 -14.13 27.64 -4.67
CA TRP A 55 -14.47 26.35 -4.05
C TRP A 55 -14.57 25.25 -5.10
N VAL A 56 -13.71 24.23 -4.98
CA VAL A 56 -13.75 23.06 -5.86
C VAL A 56 -14.22 21.83 -5.05
N PRO A 57 -15.18 21.05 -5.57
CA PRO A 57 -15.56 19.77 -5.01
C PRO A 57 -14.36 18.80 -4.90
N SER A 58 -14.04 18.36 -3.68
CA SER A 58 -13.20 17.19 -3.40
C SER A 58 -14.04 16.06 -2.79
N ASP A 59 -13.50 14.83 -2.87
CA ASP A 59 -14.18 13.63 -2.37
C ASP A 59 -13.69 13.32 -0.94
N ALA A 60 -14.60 12.98 -0.02
CA ALA A 60 -14.27 12.67 1.38
C ALA A 60 -13.61 11.29 1.60
N GLY A 61 -13.46 10.47 0.54
CA GLY A 61 -12.96 9.09 0.65
C GLY A 61 -11.48 8.97 1.00
N ALA A 62 -10.62 9.91 0.55
CA ALA A 62 -9.20 9.86 0.86
C ALA A 62 -8.92 10.00 2.36
N PRO A 63 -9.43 11.03 3.09
CA PRO A 63 -9.30 11.16 4.54
C PRO A 63 -9.72 9.92 5.35
N LEU A 64 -10.87 9.32 5.02
CA LEU A 64 -11.39 8.14 5.73
C LEU A 64 -10.48 6.91 5.59
N THR A 65 -9.74 6.81 4.50
CA THR A 65 -8.80 5.70 4.28
C THR A 65 -7.66 5.75 5.30
N TYR A 66 -7.12 6.93 5.60
CA TYR A 66 -6.05 7.09 6.58
C TYR A 66 -6.53 6.79 8.00
N ILE A 67 -7.72 7.28 8.36
CA ILE A 67 -8.35 6.98 9.66
C ILE A 67 -8.56 5.46 9.82
N TRP A 68 -9.14 4.81 8.80
CA TRP A 68 -9.29 3.36 8.82
C TRP A 68 -7.94 2.63 8.85
N CYS A 69 -6.92 3.12 8.14
CA CYS A 69 -5.62 2.46 8.13
C CYS A 69 -4.98 2.46 9.52
N MET A 70 -5.13 3.55 10.28
CA MET A 70 -4.66 3.64 11.65
C MET A 70 -5.51 2.81 12.63
N SER A 71 -6.83 2.87 12.49
CA SER A 71 -7.76 2.28 13.48
C SER A 71 -8.04 0.80 13.22
N MET A 72 -8.07 0.42 11.95
CA MET A 72 -8.59 -0.84 11.41
C MET A 72 -9.99 -1.22 11.92
N GLN A 73 -10.79 -0.24 12.32
CA GLN A 73 -12.15 -0.43 12.84
C GLN A 73 -13.14 -0.66 11.69
N ASP A 74 -14.07 -1.58 11.89
CA ASP A 74 -15.06 -1.94 10.86
C ASP A 74 -16.01 -0.75 10.58
N GLU A 75 -16.25 0.10 11.58
CA GLU A 75 -17.07 1.32 11.44
C GLU A 75 -16.43 2.34 10.51
N ASP A 76 -15.11 2.54 10.58
CA ASP A 76 -14.39 3.43 9.66
C ASP A 76 -14.45 2.86 8.23
N MET A 77 -14.42 1.53 8.10
CA MET A 77 -14.60 0.88 6.82
C MET A 77 -16.02 1.01 6.27
N ALA A 78 -17.03 0.92 7.13
CA ALA A 78 -18.42 1.15 6.77
C ALA A 78 -18.67 2.60 6.33
N ARG A 79 -17.99 3.58 6.93
CA ARG A 79 -18.03 4.99 6.48
C ARG A 79 -17.43 5.14 5.10
N LEU A 80 -16.26 4.54 4.84
CA LEU A 80 -15.58 4.66 3.56
C LEU A 80 -16.42 4.10 2.41
N LYS A 81 -17.00 2.90 2.59
CA LYS A 81 -17.82 2.23 1.56
C LYS A 81 -19.06 3.02 1.13
N LYS A 82 -19.53 3.95 1.96
CA LYS A 82 -20.67 4.81 1.63
C LYS A 82 -20.29 5.98 0.72
N GLN A 83 -19.01 6.34 0.64
CA GLN A 83 -18.57 7.53 -0.09
C GLN A 83 -18.61 7.35 -1.61
N ARG A 84 -18.89 8.45 -2.32
CA ARG A 84 -18.60 8.55 -3.76
C ARG A 84 -17.14 8.26 -4.02
N ASN A 85 -16.88 7.55 -5.12
CA ASN A 85 -15.53 7.23 -5.55
C ASN A 85 -14.73 6.42 -4.52
N HIS A 86 -15.37 5.73 -3.56
CA HIS A 86 -14.67 4.78 -2.68
C HIS A 86 -13.93 3.68 -3.47
N ASP A 87 -14.38 3.44 -4.71
CA ASP A 87 -13.81 2.50 -5.68
C ASP A 87 -12.89 3.15 -6.73
N ALA A 88 -12.81 4.49 -6.77
CA ALA A 88 -12.20 5.17 -7.90
C ALA A 88 -10.66 5.15 -7.79
N ALA A 89 -10.05 4.35 -8.66
CA ALA A 89 -8.61 4.30 -8.90
C ALA A 89 -8.02 5.59 -9.51
N THR A 90 -8.81 6.67 -9.65
CA THR A 90 -8.52 7.82 -10.51
C THR A 90 -8.12 9.12 -9.77
N LYS A 91 -7.89 9.09 -8.46
CA LYS A 91 -7.41 10.25 -7.66
C LYS A 91 -6.24 9.85 -6.74
N PRO A 92 -5.39 10.79 -6.27
CA PRO A 92 -3.94 10.61 -6.02
C PRO A 92 -3.62 9.56 -4.93
N PRO A 93 -2.35 9.14 -4.83
CA PRO A 93 -1.97 7.77 -4.53
C PRO A 93 -2.41 7.37 -3.13
N GLY A 94 -3.23 6.33 -3.00
CA GLY A 94 -3.60 5.84 -1.67
C GLY A 94 -4.80 4.90 -1.67
N LEU A 95 -5.67 5.01 -2.68
CA LEU A 95 -6.94 4.29 -2.68
C LEU A 95 -6.93 3.05 -3.58
N HIS A 96 -6.15 2.02 -3.23
CA HIS A 96 -6.40 0.68 -3.76
C HIS A 96 -6.56 -0.39 -2.67
N ILE A 97 -6.48 -0.07 -1.38
CA ILE A 97 -6.57 -1.08 -0.30
C ILE A 97 -7.99 -1.65 -0.19
N CYS A 98 -8.99 -0.86 -0.57
CA CYS A 98 -10.40 -1.20 -0.40
C CYS A 98 -11.04 -1.86 -1.62
N LYS A 99 -10.30 -2.02 -2.74
CA LYS A 99 -10.77 -2.75 -3.92
C LYS A 99 -10.17 -4.15 -3.99
N ALA A 100 -10.99 -5.09 -4.44
CA ALA A 100 -10.60 -6.36 -5.06
C ALA A 100 -9.87 -6.14 -6.40
N ASN A 101 -8.78 -5.36 -6.40
CA ASN A 101 -7.84 -5.34 -7.52
C ASN A 101 -6.83 -6.45 -7.25
N SER A 102 -6.66 -7.35 -8.21
CA SER A 102 -5.55 -8.29 -8.15
C SER A 102 -4.24 -7.51 -8.07
N PRO A 103 -3.20 -7.98 -7.36
CA PRO A 103 -1.86 -7.41 -7.43
C PRO A 103 -1.38 -7.18 -8.88
N VAL A 104 -1.84 -8.02 -9.81
CA VAL A 104 -1.58 -7.90 -11.24
C VAL A 104 -2.22 -6.63 -11.84
N ASP A 105 -3.42 -6.25 -11.42
CA ASP A 105 -4.10 -5.05 -11.94
C ASP A 105 -3.42 -3.78 -11.43
N ILE A 106 -2.99 -3.76 -10.17
CA ILE A 106 -2.17 -2.66 -9.61
C ILE A 106 -0.87 -2.52 -10.39
N LEU A 107 -0.19 -3.63 -10.69
CA LEU A 107 1.02 -3.63 -11.50
C LEU A 107 0.75 -3.08 -12.92
N ARG A 108 -0.28 -3.58 -13.61
CA ARG A 108 -0.67 -3.12 -14.96
C ARG A 108 -0.98 -1.62 -14.96
N HIS A 109 -1.73 -1.16 -13.98
CA HIS A 109 -2.09 0.25 -13.84
C HIS A 109 -0.85 1.13 -13.62
N ASN A 110 0.03 0.75 -12.69
CA ASN A 110 1.26 1.49 -12.44
C ASN A 110 2.16 1.52 -13.68
N HIS A 111 2.33 0.38 -14.34
CA HIS A 111 3.13 0.28 -15.55
C HIS A 111 2.57 1.17 -16.67
N ALA A 112 1.25 1.17 -16.89
CA ALA A 112 0.60 2.04 -17.86
C ALA A 112 0.82 3.53 -17.54
N GLN A 113 0.72 3.94 -16.27
CA GLN A 113 1.03 5.32 -15.87
C GLN A 113 2.48 5.70 -16.18
N VAL A 114 3.45 4.83 -15.87
CA VAL A 114 4.87 5.10 -16.16
C VAL A 114 5.07 5.32 -17.66
N HIS A 115 4.55 4.42 -18.51
CA HIS A 115 4.68 4.55 -19.96
C HIS A 115 4.00 5.81 -20.50
N GLN A 116 2.80 6.14 -20.02
CA GLN A 116 2.10 7.35 -20.41
C GLN A 116 2.90 8.61 -20.07
N ARG A 117 3.50 8.66 -18.87
CA ARG A 117 4.30 9.81 -18.43
C ARG A 117 5.64 9.90 -19.16
N LEU A 118 6.28 8.78 -19.47
CA LEU A 118 7.48 8.75 -20.29
C LEU A 118 7.20 9.21 -21.73
N ALA A 119 6.05 8.83 -22.31
CA ALA A 119 5.61 9.32 -23.60
C ALA A 119 5.37 10.84 -23.55
N PHE A 120 4.63 11.32 -22.54
CA PHE A 120 4.44 12.75 -22.30
C PHE A 120 5.78 13.48 -22.26
N MET A 121 6.75 13.01 -21.47
CA MET A 121 8.07 13.65 -21.35
C MET A 121 8.88 13.69 -22.66
N ARG A 122 8.67 12.73 -23.57
CA ARG A 122 9.37 12.68 -24.87
C ARG A 122 8.75 13.64 -25.88
N ASP A 123 7.42 13.73 -25.88
CA ASP A 123 6.66 14.47 -26.88
C ASP A 123 6.32 15.90 -26.42
N ASP A 124 6.71 16.25 -25.19
CA ASP A 124 6.38 17.55 -24.59
C ASP A 124 7.02 18.72 -25.35
N GLN A 125 6.16 19.65 -25.79
CA GLN A 125 6.52 20.90 -26.46
C GLN A 125 5.90 22.11 -25.74
N GLN A 126 5.43 21.95 -24.50
CA GLN A 126 4.85 23.06 -23.74
C GLN A 126 5.88 24.17 -23.51
N ASP A 127 5.42 25.42 -23.55
CA ASP A 127 6.26 26.57 -23.27
C ASP A 127 6.67 26.57 -21.77
N PRO A 128 7.97 26.53 -21.45
CA PRO A 128 8.45 26.59 -20.06
C PRO A 128 7.94 27.78 -19.26
N SER A 129 7.57 28.89 -19.91
CA SER A 129 6.99 30.06 -19.23
C SER A 129 5.61 29.77 -18.61
N THR A 130 4.94 28.70 -19.07
CA THR A 130 3.59 28.29 -18.61
C THR A 130 3.63 27.22 -17.52
N TYR A 131 4.82 26.74 -17.14
CA TYR A 131 4.95 25.69 -16.15
C TYR A 131 4.48 26.17 -14.77
N GLY A 132 3.62 25.38 -14.14
CA GLY A 132 3.32 25.46 -12.71
C GLY A 132 3.64 24.14 -12.01
N ASP A 133 3.45 24.06 -10.69
CA ASP A 133 3.73 22.84 -9.92
C ASP A 133 3.06 21.58 -10.49
N TRP A 134 1.84 21.72 -11.03
CA TRP A 134 1.10 20.63 -11.66
C TRP A 134 1.87 19.97 -12.82
N TYR A 135 2.66 20.75 -13.56
CA TYR A 135 3.41 20.28 -14.72
C TYR A 135 4.46 19.24 -14.31
N LEU A 136 5.15 19.48 -13.19
CA LEU A 136 6.10 18.52 -12.63
C LEU A 136 5.40 17.27 -12.07
N GLN A 137 4.21 17.44 -11.49
CA GLN A 137 3.44 16.32 -10.92
C GLN A 137 2.90 15.38 -12.00
N VAL A 138 2.32 15.91 -13.08
CA VAL A 138 1.69 15.09 -14.13
C VAL A 138 2.70 14.26 -14.92
N ARG A 139 3.93 14.78 -15.09
CA ARG A 139 4.99 14.13 -15.86
C ARG A 139 5.86 13.17 -15.06
N ASN A 140 5.75 13.12 -13.73
CA ASN A 140 6.63 12.31 -12.88
C ASN A 140 6.45 10.80 -13.13
N PRO A 141 7.39 10.09 -13.78
CA PRO A 141 7.22 8.67 -14.11
C PRO A 141 7.35 7.75 -12.89
N ILE A 142 7.74 8.28 -11.73
CA ILE A 142 7.94 7.50 -10.52
C ILE A 142 6.60 7.34 -9.79
N THR A 143 6.11 6.10 -9.70
CA THR A 143 4.95 5.73 -8.88
C THR A 143 5.34 4.65 -7.87
N VAL A 144 5.01 4.88 -6.61
CA VAL A 144 5.38 3.99 -5.48
C VAL A 144 4.16 3.55 -4.67
N ALA A 145 2.98 4.08 -4.96
CA ALA A 145 1.76 3.82 -4.21
C ALA A 145 1.40 2.32 -4.18
N GLY A 146 1.42 1.68 -5.35
CA GLY A 146 1.16 0.25 -5.43
C GLY A 146 2.24 -0.60 -4.77
N LEU A 147 3.50 -0.14 -4.76
CA LEU A 147 4.57 -0.83 -4.04
C LEU A 147 4.35 -0.74 -2.53
N VAL A 148 4.06 0.45 -2.00
CA VAL A 148 3.72 0.64 -0.58
C VAL A 148 2.55 -0.25 -0.19
N GLN A 149 1.47 -0.26 -0.98
CA GLN A 149 0.33 -1.12 -0.68
C GLN A 149 0.67 -2.61 -0.72
N LEU A 150 1.27 -3.08 -1.82
CA LEU A 150 1.52 -4.50 -2.04
C LEU A 150 2.67 -5.06 -1.22
N THR A 151 3.54 -4.23 -0.66
CA THR A 151 4.65 -4.69 0.18
C THR A 151 4.42 -4.34 1.65
N MET A 152 3.86 -3.19 1.97
CA MET A 152 3.77 -2.68 3.35
C MET A 152 2.34 -2.75 3.93
N GLY A 153 1.31 -2.93 3.09
CA GLY A 153 -0.07 -3.15 3.53
C GLY A 153 -0.81 -1.89 3.98
N GLY A 154 -0.38 -0.71 3.53
CA GLY A 154 -1.02 0.57 3.83
C GLY A 154 -1.05 1.50 2.62
N PRO A 155 -1.68 2.68 2.74
CA PRO A 155 -1.81 3.62 1.65
C PRO A 155 -0.48 4.37 1.51
N PHE A 156 -0.33 5.08 0.39
CA PHE A 156 0.73 6.08 0.32
C PHE A 156 0.41 7.21 1.31
N PHE A 157 1.43 7.87 1.84
CA PHE A 157 1.24 8.93 2.83
C PHE A 157 0.38 10.07 2.28
N MET A 158 -0.35 10.74 3.18
CA MET A 158 -1.18 11.89 2.84
C MET A 158 -0.30 13.06 2.40
N HIS A 159 -0.69 13.75 1.32
CA HIS A 159 0.07 14.86 0.77
C HIS A 159 0.17 16.00 1.81
N ASN A 160 1.38 16.52 2.04
CA ASN A 160 1.68 17.55 3.05
C ASN A 160 1.40 17.11 4.50
N ASP A 161 2.29 16.28 5.05
CA ASP A 161 2.47 16.02 6.50
C ASP A 161 1.79 14.77 7.10
N GLY A 162 1.15 13.91 6.30
CA GLY A 162 0.67 12.62 6.80
C GLY A 162 1.79 11.63 7.11
N LEU A 163 1.60 10.80 8.14
CA LEU A 163 2.53 9.72 8.43
C LEU A 163 2.29 8.54 7.48
N LEU A 164 3.34 7.80 7.17
CA LEU A 164 3.23 6.55 6.41
C LEU A 164 2.69 5.44 7.32
N MET A 165 1.38 5.34 7.48
CA MET A 165 0.75 4.29 8.27
C MET A 165 0.61 3.00 7.47
N VAL A 166 1.40 1.99 7.82
CA VAL A 166 1.46 0.70 7.12
C VAL A 166 1.51 -0.47 8.11
N ARG A 167 1.26 -1.70 7.65
CA ARG A 167 1.29 -2.87 8.54
C ARG A 167 2.69 -3.38 8.79
N LEU A 168 3.56 -3.29 7.79
CA LEU A 168 4.88 -3.91 7.81
C LEU A 168 5.92 -2.98 7.18
N ARG A 169 7.11 -2.98 7.77
CA ARG A 169 8.30 -2.35 7.21
C ARG A 169 9.45 -3.36 7.21
N TYR A 170 10.28 -3.31 6.18
CA TYR A 170 11.38 -4.25 5.98
C TYR A 170 12.72 -3.56 6.18
N PHE A 171 13.69 -4.31 6.68
CA PHE A 171 15.08 -3.89 6.75
C PHE A 171 15.98 -4.97 6.19
N ASN A 172 16.89 -4.53 5.34
CA ASN A 172 17.96 -5.34 4.78
C ASN A 172 19.10 -5.36 5.79
N LEU A 173 19.35 -6.53 6.39
CA LEU A 173 20.36 -6.70 7.42
C LEU A 173 21.78 -6.68 6.85
N ASP A 174 22.00 -7.26 5.66
CA ASP A 174 23.29 -7.28 4.99
C ASP A 174 23.81 -5.86 4.69
N ARG A 175 22.92 -5.02 4.16
CA ARG A 175 23.23 -3.63 3.78
C ARG A 175 22.92 -2.62 4.90
N ARG A 176 22.44 -3.10 6.05
CA ARG A 176 22.07 -2.29 7.23
C ARG A 176 21.22 -1.07 6.87
N ARG A 177 20.19 -1.25 6.05
CA ARG A 177 19.33 -0.16 5.56
C ARG A 177 17.86 -0.56 5.48
N PRO A 178 16.93 0.41 5.56
CA PRO A 178 15.52 0.14 5.28
C PRO A 178 15.29 -0.39 3.85
N GLY A 179 14.27 -1.23 3.71
CA GLY A 179 13.86 -1.84 2.45
C GLY A 179 14.13 -3.34 2.40
N LEU A 180 13.59 -3.98 1.37
CA LEU A 180 13.81 -5.41 1.10
C LEU A 180 15.27 -5.68 0.70
N SER A 181 15.75 -6.88 1.03
CA SER A 181 17.04 -7.36 0.54
C SER A 181 17.00 -7.62 -0.97
N PRO A 182 18.13 -7.49 -1.70
CA PRO A 182 18.22 -7.94 -3.08
C PRO A 182 17.66 -9.35 -3.23
N ASP A 183 16.96 -9.58 -4.33
CA ASP A 183 16.34 -10.87 -4.65
C ASP A 183 15.28 -11.32 -3.63
N VAL A 184 14.71 -10.42 -2.81
CA VAL A 184 13.56 -10.75 -1.96
C VAL A 184 12.32 -10.03 -2.45
N ALA A 185 11.27 -10.79 -2.73
CA ALA A 185 9.95 -10.28 -3.06
C ALA A 185 9.00 -10.42 -1.85
N ALA A 186 8.22 -9.37 -1.60
CA ALA A 186 7.13 -9.37 -0.64
C ALA A 186 5.81 -9.07 -1.36
N LEU A 187 4.75 -9.79 -1.00
CA LEU A 187 3.41 -9.54 -1.49
C LEU A 187 2.40 -9.68 -0.35
N MET A 188 1.69 -8.60 -0.05
CA MET A 188 0.60 -8.56 0.91
C MET A 188 -0.60 -9.34 0.38
N GLU A 189 -1.08 -10.30 1.16
CA GLU A 189 -2.26 -11.11 0.86
C GLU A 189 -3.48 -10.59 1.61
N THR A 190 -3.32 -10.23 2.88
CA THR A 190 -4.44 -9.80 3.73
C THR A 190 -4.00 -8.72 4.71
N VAL A 191 -4.84 -7.71 4.87
CA VAL A 191 -4.73 -6.66 5.88
C VAL A 191 -6.04 -6.59 6.67
N LYS A 192 -5.99 -6.90 7.97
CA LYS A 192 -7.12 -6.85 8.92
C LYS A 192 -6.63 -6.30 10.25
N GLY A 193 -7.52 -5.80 11.12
CA GLY A 193 -7.11 -5.17 12.38
C GLY A 193 -6.09 -5.95 13.20
N LYS A 194 -6.37 -7.23 13.50
CA LYS A 194 -5.48 -8.09 14.30
C LYS A 194 -4.69 -9.12 13.50
N ARG A 195 -4.74 -9.10 12.17
CA ARG A 195 -4.07 -10.09 11.31
C ARG A 195 -3.59 -9.46 10.01
N THR A 196 -2.34 -9.75 9.68
CA THR A 196 -1.73 -9.44 8.39
C THR A 196 -1.13 -10.72 7.82
N ALA A 197 -1.28 -10.95 6.52
CA ALA A 197 -0.66 -12.08 5.82
C ALA A 197 0.12 -11.55 4.61
N LEU A 198 1.29 -12.15 4.36
CA LEU A 198 2.13 -11.85 3.21
C LEU A 198 2.80 -13.12 2.69
N HIS A 199 3.15 -13.09 1.40
CA HIS A 199 4.14 -13.97 0.82
C HIS A 199 5.50 -13.27 0.85
N LEU A 200 6.51 -13.95 1.39
CA LEU A 200 7.90 -13.53 1.35
C LEU A 200 8.71 -14.60 0.63
N VAL A 201 9.33 -14.23 -0.48
CA VAL A 201 9.99 -15.18 -1.38
C VAL A 201 11.41 -14.72 -1.63
N ASN A 202 12.36 -15.61 -1.35
CA ASN A 202 13.72 -15.50 -1.85
C ASN A 202 13.75 -15.94 -3.32
N LEU A 203 14.17 -15.02 -4.19
CA LEU A 203 14.32 -15.21 -5.63
C LEU A 203 15.73 -15.64 -6.01
N HIS A 204 16.71 -15.57 -5.08
CA HIS A 204 18.05 -16.04 -5.36
C HIS A 204 18.08 -17.58 -5.38
N PRO A 205 18.67 -18.21 -6.41
CA PRO A 205 18.59 -19.66 -6.59
C PRO A 205 19.37 -20.46 -5.54
N THR A 206 20.41 -19.90 -4.96
CA THR A 206 21.38 -20.64 -4.14
C THR A 206 21.82 -19.98 -2.85
N GLN A 207 21.40 -18.73 -2.60
CA GLN A 207 21.88 -17.97 -1.45
C GLN A 207 20.70 -17.64 -0.59
N GLU A 208 20.88 -17.83 0.71
CA GLU A 208 19.91 -17.39 1.70
C GLU A 208 19.89 -15.86 1.78
N ARG A 209 18.78 -15.35 2.28
CA ARG A 209 18.55 -13.92 2.48
C ARG A 209 17.91 -13.72 3.83
N GLU A 210 18.48 -12.81 4.61
CA GLU A 210 17.88 -12.35 5.85
C GLU A 210 17.14 -11.04 5.63
N VAL A 211 15.95 -10.96 6.20
CA VAL A 211 15.13 -9.74 6.21
C VAL A 211 14.52 -9.58 7.59
N LEU A 212 14.68 -8.39 8.15
CA LEU A 212 13.99 -8.02 9.38
C LEU A 212 12.64 -7.40 9.04
N LEU A 213 11.58 -7.94 9.63
CA LEU A 213 10.22 -7.42 9.50
C LEU A 213 9.85 -6.67 10.78
N GLN A 214 9.52 -5.40 10.63
CA GLN A 214 8.99 -4.57 11.70
C GLN A 214 7.46 -4.44 11.56
N PRO A 215 6.70 -4.69 12.64
CA PRO A 215 5.26 -4.43 12.66
C PRO A 215 5.03 -2.92 12.78
N GLY A 216 4.40 -2.33 11.76
CA GLY A 216 4.20 -0.88 11.68
C GLY A 216 5.41 -0.12 11.10
N ALA A 217 5.16 1.10 10.61
CA ALA A 217 6.22 1.93 10.01
C ALA A 217 7.21 2.46 11.06
N PHE A 218 6.72 2.65 12.28
CA PHE A 218 7.40 3.23 13.43
C PHE A 218 7.56 2.23 14.59
N GLY A 219 7.12 0.98 14.41
CA GLY A 219 7.17 -0.04 15.47
C GLY A 219 5.99 0.06 16.45
N GLU A 220 4.93 0.74 16.04
CA GLU A 220 3.70 0.99 16.80
C GLU A 220 2.86 -0.28 17.06
N HIS A 221 3.27 -1.40 16.48
CA HIS A 221 2.60 -2.68 16.61
C HIS A 221 3.52 -3.73 17.24
N ARG A 222 2.94 -4.84 17.69
CA ARG A 222 3.69 -5.98 18.22
C ARG A 222 3.17 -7.28 17.65
N PHE A 223 4.07 -8.12 17.13
CA PHE A 223 3.72 -9.48 16.80
C PHE A 223 3.51 -10.28 18.08
N THR A 224 2.32 -10.83 18.26
CA THR A 224 1.99 -11.72 19.38
C THR A 224 1.95 -13.18 18.96
N ARG A 225 1.71 -13.45 17.68
CA ARG A 225 1.72 -14.78 17.08
C ARG A 225 2.21 -14.70 15.64
N ILE A 226 3.04 -15.65 15.26
CA ILE A 226 3.50 -15.85 13.88
C ILE A 226 3.13 -17.28 13.48
N ALA A 227 2.58 -17.43 12.28
CA ALA A 227 2.37 -18.70 11.63
C ALA A 227 2.83 -18.57 10.19
N TYR A 228 3.56 -19.56 9.69
CA TYR A 228 4.08 -19.55 8.33
C TYR A 228 3.96 -20.94 7.71
N GLN A 229 3.88 -20.96 6.39
CA GLN A 229 4.07 -22.16 5.60
C GLN A 229 5.35 -21.94 4.79
N GLN A 230 6.27 -22.89 4.89
CA GLN A 230 7.40 -22.91 3.97
C GLN A 230 6.93 -23.49 2.66
N ARG A 231 7.49 -23.00 1.54
CA ARG A 231 7.30 -23.64 0.24
C ARG A 231 7.71 -25.10 0.41
N ARG A 232 6.80 -26.03 0.07
CA ARG A 232 7.08 -27.45 0.14
C ARG A 232 8.35 -27.74 -0.65
N GLN A 233 9.26 -28.54 -0.08
CA GLN A 233 10.37 -29.05 -0.87
C GLN A 233 9.83 -29.83 -2.07
N VAL A 234 10.48 -29.64 -3.22
CA VAL A 234 10.16 -30.38 -4.44
C VAL A 234 10.44 -31.85 -4.15
N THR A 235 9.47 -32.74 -4.41
CA THR A 235 9.71 -34.17 -4.19
C THR A 235 10.68 -34.71 -5.23
N ALA A 236 11.32 -35.83 -4.93
CA ALA A 236 12.20 -36.52 -5.87
C ALA A 236 11.50 -36.80 -7.22
N GLU A 237 10.21 -37.19 -7.20
CA GLU A 237 9.40 -37.41 -8.41
C GLU A 237 9.09 -36.14 -9.20
N GLU A 238 8.93 -34.99 -8.52
CA GLU A 238 8.70 -33.71 -9.18
C GLU A 238 9.99 -33.13 -9.77
N ALA A 239 11.12 -33.35 -9.11
CA ALA A 239 12.44 -32.97 -9.59
C ALA A 239 12.83 -33.72 -10.88
N ASP A 240 12.28 -34.91 -11.10
CA ASP A 240 12.49 -35.74 -12.30
C ASP A 240 11.75 -35.19 -13.55
N ARG A 241 10.61 -34.51 -13.37
CA ARG A 241 9.74 -34.09 -14.49
C ARG A 241 10.45 -33.11 -15.44
N GLY A 242 10.76 -33.59 -16.65
CA GLY A 242 11.35 -32.78 -17.72
C GLY A 242 12.88 -32.69 -17.72
N GLN A 243 13.55 -33.49 -16.88
CA GLN A 243 15.02 -33.56 -16.80
C GLN A 243 15.55 -34.75 -17.60
N THR A 244 16.70 -34.60 -18.24
CA THR A 244 17.38 -35.72 -18.93
C THR A 244 18.08 -36.69 -17.96
N HIS A 245 18.17 -36.34 -16.67
CA HIS A 245 18.94 -37.06 -15.62
C HIS A 245 18.11 -37.28 -14.34
N GLY A 246 16.86 -37.71 -14.50
CA GLY A 246 15.89 -37.90 -13.43
C GLY A 246 16.35 -38.72 -12.21
N ALA A 247 17.06 -39.82 -12.46
CA ALA A 247 17.54 -40.72 -11.41
C ALA A 247 18.58 -40.06 -10.48
N GLN A 248 19.51 -39.25 -11.02
CA GLN A 248 20.50 -38.55 -10.21
C GLN A 248 19.88 -37.42 -9.38
N TYR A 249 18.88 -36.71 -9.93
CA TYR A 249 18.13 -35.69 -9.19
C TYR A 249 17.32 -36.28 -8.03
N ARG A 250 16.73 -37.48 -8.21
CA ARG A 250 16.07 -38.20 -7.12
C ARG A 250 17.02 -38.51 -5.97
N LEU A 251 18.22 -39.00 -6.29
CA LEU A 251 19.27 -39.29 -5.30
C LEU A 251 19.75 -38.01 -4.60
N ALA A 252 19.90 -36.89 -5.33
CA ALA A 252 20.27 -35.60 -4.77
C ALA A 252 19.23 -35.09 -3.75
N VAL A 253 17.95 -35.11 -4.13
CA VAL A 253 16.84 -34.65 -3.29
C VAL A 253 16.62 -35.56 -2.08
N GLN A 254 16.98 -36.85 -2.17
CA GLN A 254 16.92 -37.81 -1.07
C GLN A 254 18.15 -37.76 -0.15
N GLY A 255 19.14 -36.90 -0.44
CA GLY A 255 20.39 -36.81 0.33
C GLY A 255 21.29 -38.04 0.20
N GLN A 256 21.19 -38.77 -0.93
CA GLN A 256 21.88 -40.03 -1.18
C GLN A 256 23.02 -39.94 -2.21
N LEU A 257 23.29 -38.76 -2.75
CA LEU A 257 24.56 -38.50 -3.42
C LEU A 257 25.60 -38.23 -2.33
N GLY A 258 26.42 -39.24 -2.03
CA GLY A 258 27.58 -39.08 -1.16
C GLY A 258 28.61 -38.11 -1.77
N ASP A 259 29.44 -37.53 -0.90
CA ASP A 259 30.62 -36.75 -1.26
C ASP A 259 31.57 -37.50 -2.21
#